data_AF-A0A447PM34-F1
#
_entry.id   AF-A0A447PM34-F1
#
_cell.length_a   1.000
_cell.length_b   1.000
_cell.length_c   1.000
_cell.angle_alpha   90.00
_cell.angle_beta   90.00
_cell.angle_gamma   90.00
#
_symmetry.space_group_name_H-M   'P 1'
#
loop_
_entity.id
_entity.type
_entity.pdbx_description
1 polymer ?
#
loop_
_entity_poly.entity_id
_entity_poly.type
_entity_poly.pdbx_seq_one_letter_code
_entity_poly.pdbx_strand_id
1 'polypeptide(L)'
;MEELYPRLKSLTLLARQYDIGLNIDAEEADRLEISLDLLEKLCFEPELAGWNGIGFVIQAYQKRCPLVIDYLVDLASRSRRRLMIRLVKGAYWDSEIKRAQMEGLEGYPVYTRKVYTDVSYLACAKKLLAVPNLIYPQFATITLTHWRRFIIWPGKITIRVSTNSSACTAWANRCMNRSPVK
;
A
#
# COMPACT_ATOMS: atom_id res chain seq x y z
N MET A 1 17.59 -6.74 -13.21
CA MET A 1 17.41 -5.29 -13.49
C MET A 1 17.40 -4.98 -14.98
N GLU A 2 18.12 -5.70 -15.84
CA GLU A 2 18.26 -5.35 -17.26
C GLU A 2 16.99 -5.59 -18.10
N GLU A 3 16.15 -6.57 -17.74
CA GLU A 3 14.96 -6.92 -18.55
C GLU A 3 13.65 -6.35 -18.01
N LEU A 4 13.40 -6.52 -16.70
CA LEU A 4 12.14 -6.13 -16.08
C LEU A 4 12.02 -4.61 -15.91
N TYR A 5 13.13 -3.93 -15.57
CA TYR A 5 13.10 -2.49 -15.30
C TYR A 5 12.75 -1.65 -16.54
N PRO A 6 13.33 -1.89 -17.74
CA PRO A 6 12.93 -1.13 -18.93
C PRO A 6 11.44 -1.28 -19.27
N ARG A 7 10.86 -2.46 -19.04
CA ARG A 7 9.43 -2.70 -19.24
C ARG A 7 8.58 -1.91 -18.23
N LEU A 8 8.94 -1.97 -16.95
CA LEU A 8 8.27 -1.18 -15.90
C LEU A 8 8.35 0.32 -16.18
N LYS A 9 9.54 0.82 -16.54
CA LYS A 9 9.77 2.22 -16.91
C LYS A 9 8.88 2.62 -18.09
N SER A 10 8.88 1.82 -19.17
CA SER A 10 8.07 2.09 -20.36
C SER A 10 6.57 2.21 -20.04
N LEU A 11 6.02 1.27 -19.26
CA LEU A 11 4.62 1.32 -18.83
C LEU A 11 4.33 2.52 -17.92
N THR A 12 5.26 2.88 -17.05
CA THR A 12 5.12 4.03 -16.14
C THR A 12 5.16 5.35 -16.90
N LEU A 13 6.01 5.48 -17.92
CA LEU A 13 6.03 6.65 -18.79
C LEU A 13 4.73 6.78 -19.60
N LEU A 14 4.19 5.67 -20.09
CA LEU A 14 2.90 5.65 -20.76
C LEU A 14 1.77 6.07 -19.80
N ALA A 15 1.75 5.53 -18.58
CA ALA A 15 0.79 5.91 -17.55
C ALA A 15 0.86 7.41 -17.21
N ARG A 16 2.07 7.97 -17.14
CA ARG A 16 2.30 9.41 -16.96
C ARG A 16 1.73 10.24 -18.11
N GLN A 17 1.86 9.80 -19.37
CA GLN A 17 1.32 10.54 -20.52
C GLN A 17 -0.20 10.73 -20.44
N TYR A 18 -0.90 9.74 -19.88
CA TYR A 18 -2.35 9.78 -19.68
C TYR A 18 -2.77 10.26 -18.30
N ASP A 19 -1.81 10.64 -17.43
CA ASP A 19 -2.02 10.98 -16.02
C ASP A 19 -2.87 9.95 -15.25
N ILE A 20 -2.61 8.67 -15.49
CA ILE A 20 -3.27 7.56 -14.79
C ILE A 20 -2.33 6.93 -13.75
N GLY A 21 -2.85 6.64 -12.56
CA GLY A 21 -2.06 5.97 -11.53
C GLY A 21 -1.64 4.56 -11.96
N LEU A 22 -0.37 4.23 -11.79
CA LEU A 22 0.17 2.88 -12.01
C LEU A 22 0.59 2.30 -10.67
N ASN A 23 -0.05 1.21 -10.26
CA ASN A 23 0.26 0.53 -9.01
C ASN A 23 1.08 -0.74 -9.29
N ILE A 24 2.24 -0.85 -8.64
CA ILE A 24 3.02 -2.08 -8.58
C ILE A 24 2.43 -2.95 -7.47
N ASP A 25 1.90 -4.12 -7.83
CA ASP A 25 1.33 -5.07 -6.88
C ASP A 25 2.43 -5.80 -6.09
N ALA A 26 2.06 -6.22 -4.88
CA ALA A 26 2.93 -6.99 -4.00
C ALA A 26 2.58 -8.48 -4.10
N GLU A 27 3.57 -9.29 -4.43
CA GLU A 27 3.47 -10.74 -4.62
C GLU A 27 3.95 -11.49 -3.37
N GLU A 28 4.77 -12.53 -3.51
CA GLU A 28 5.38 -13.28 -2.41
C GLU A 28 6.42 -12.44 -1.61
N ALA A 29 6.66 -12.84 -0.37
CA ALA A 29 7.50 -12.10 0.56
C ALA A 29 8.97 -12.04 0.14
N ASP A 30 9.48 -13.01 -0.60
CA ASP A 30 10.85 -13.03 -1.11
C ASP A 30 11.09 -12.01 -2.24
N ARG A 31 10.04 -11.65 -2.99
CA ARG A 31 10.10 -10.63 -4.04
C ARG A 31 10.09 -9.20 -3.52
N LEU A 32 9.84 -8.99 -2.22
CA LEU A 32 9.76 -7.66 -1.65
C LEU A 32 11.04 -6.83 -1.90
N GLU A 33 12.22 -7.38 -1.64
CA GLU A 33 13.49 -6.62 -1.74
C GLU A 33 13.73 -6.13 -3.18
N ILE A 34 13.62 -7.03 -4.17
CA ILE A 34 13.78 -6.66 -5.58
C ILE A 34 12.70 -5.68 -6.06
N SER A 35 11.48 -5.77 -5.51
CA SER A 35 10.41 -4.81 -5.84
C SER A 35 10.71 -3.41 -5.31
N LEU A 36 11.38 -3.29 -4.15
CA LEU A 36 11.82 -2.01 -3.59
C LEU A 36 12.98 -1.42 -4.40
N ASP A 37 13.92 -2.24 -4.87
CA ASP A 37 15.01 -1.79 -5.76
C ASP A 37 14.48 -1.21 -7.08
N LEU A 38 13.47 -1.88 -7.66
CA LEU A 38 12.79 -1.40 -8.87
C LEU A 38 12.07 -0.08 -8.63
N LEU A 39 11.36 0.03 -7.50
CA LEU A 39 10.65 1.26 -7.11
C LEU A 39 11.62 2.41 -6.85
N GLU A 40 12.70 2.17 -6.12
CA GLU A 40 13.76 3.15 -5.82
C GLU A 40 14.28 3.74 -7.13
N LYS A 41 14.73 2.87 -8.05
CA LYS A 41 15.25 3.31 -9.35
C LYS A 41 14.21 4.10 -10.14
N LEU A 42 12.95 3.64 -10.16
CA LEU A 42 11.85 4.31 -10.87
C LEU A 42 11.55 5.71 -10.31
N CYS A 43 11.63 5.88 -8.98
CA CYS A 43 11.37 7.16 -8.32
C CYS A 43 12.43 8.23 -8.63
N PHE A 44 13.61 7.86 -9.14
CA PHE A 44 14.65 8.82 -9.52
C PHE A 44 14.76 9.06 -11.03
N GLU A 45 13.87 8.48 -11.84
CA GLU A 45 13.85 8.74 -13.29
C GLU A 45 13.50 10.21 -13.58
N PRO A 46 14.35 10.95 -14.33
CA PRO A 46 14.13 12.37 -14.62
C PRO A 46 12.80 12.62 -15.37
N GLU A 47 12.42 11.69 -16.23
CA GLU A 47 11.19 11.75 -17.02
C GLU A 47 9.91 11.65 -16.16
N LEU A 48 10.02 11.14 -14.93
CA LEU A 48 8.93 11.01 -13.97
C LEU A 48 8.98 12.08 -12.88
N ALA A 49 9.84 13.09 -13.01
CA ALA A 49 9.92 14.20 -12.08
C ALA A 49 8.60 14.99 -12.03
N GLY A 50 8.17 15.36 -10.82
CA GLY A 50 6.93 16.10 -10.57
C GLY A 50 5.64 15.28 -10.70
N TRP A 51 5.71 14.02 -11.13
CA TRP A 51 4.54 13.15 -11.27
C TRP A 51 4.31 12.25 -10.05
N ASN A 52 3.08 12.23 -9.55
CA ASN A 52 2.69 11.55 -8.29
C ASN A 52 1.80 10.32 -8.53
N GLY A 53 1.77 9.78 -9.75
CA GLY A 53 0.95 8.61 -10.10
C GLY A 53 1.61 7.25 -9.85
N ILE A 54 2.84 7.23 -9.31
CA ILE A 54 3.54 5.99 -8.96
C ILE A 54 2.89 5.42 -7.69
N GLY A 55 2.33 4.23 -7.81
CA GLY A 55 1.73 3.49 -6.73
C GLY A 55 2.45 2.20 -6.39
N PHE A 56 2.36 1.80 -5.14
CA PHE A 56 3.02 0.60 -4.62
C PHE A 56 2.15 -0.06 -3.56
N VAL A 57 2.03 -1.39 -3.61
CA VAL A 57 1.25 -2.16 -2.65
C VAL A 57 2.15 -2.61 -1.50
N ILE A 58 1.64 -2.53 -0.27
CA ILE A 58 2.29 -3.10 0.91
C ILE A 58 1.33 -4.02 1.66
N GLN A 59 1.86 -5.12 2.18
CA GLN A 59 1.07 -6.19 2.79
C GLN A 59 1.26 -6.21 4.32
N ALA A 60 0.22 -5.87 5.07
CA ALA A 60 0.26 -5.73 6.52
C ALA A 60 0.49 -7.04 7.29
N TYR A 61 0.25 -8.19 6.66
CA TYR A 61 0.53 -9.50 7.26
C TYR A 61 2.03 -9.81 7.39
N GLN A 62 2.92 -9.06 6.73
CA GLN A 62 4.36 -9.24 6.83
C GLN A 62 4.88 -8.47 8.02
N LYS A 63 5.78 -9.08 8.79
CA LYS A 63 6.44 -8.43 9.95
C LYS A 63 7.26 -7.19 9.54
N ARG A 64 7.74 -7.16 8.29
CA ARG A 64 8.50 -6.03 7.71
C ARG A 64 7.64 -4.83 7.31
N CYS A 65 6.31 -4.97 7.22
CA CYS A 65 5.45 -3.91 6.68
C CYS A 65 5.66 -2.51 7.34
N PRO A 66 5.77 -2.39 8.68
CA PRO A 66 6.03 -1.10 9.31
C PRO A 66 7.36 -0.47 8.92
N LEU A 67 8.40 -1.28 8.69
CA LEU A 67 9.73 -0.83 8.27
C LEU A 67 9.74 -0.42 6.79
N VAL A 68 9.01 -1.15 5.95
CA VAL A 68 8.82 -0.79 4.53
C VAL A 68 8.12 0.57 4.44
N ILE A 69 7.17 0.89 5.32
CA ILE A 69 6.56 2.22 5.36
C ILE A 69 7.60 3.29 5.67
N ASP A 70 8.48 3.06 6.64
CA ASP A 70 9.54 4.03 6.98
C ASP A 70 10.46 4.27 5.78
N TYR A 71 10.85 3.21 5.07
CA TYR A 71 11.60 3.30 3.82
C TYR A 71 10.85 4.08 2.73
N LEU A 72 9.56 3.82 2.53
CA LEU A 72 8.76 4.51 1.52
C LEU A 72 8.58 5.99 1.83
N VAL A 73 8.48 6.35 3.12
CA VAL A 73 8.43 7.76 3.56
C VAL A 73 9.75 8.47 3.24
N ASP A 74 10.87 7.83 3.55
CA ASP A 74 12.20 8.36 3.22
C ASP A 74 12.40 8.48 1.69
N LEU A 75 12.05 7.44 0.91
CA LEU A 75 12.10 7.46 -0.55
C LEU A 75 11.25 8.58 -1.15
N ALA A 76 10.00 8.75 -0.68
CA ALA A 76 9.13 9.83 -1.12
C ALA A 76 9.75 11.21 -0.85
N SER A 77 10.41 11.37 0.31
CA SER A 77 11.11 12.60 0.67
C SER A 77 12.32 12.86 -0.24
N ARG A 78 13.21 11.88 -0.42
CA ARG A 78 14.42 11.99 -1.25
C ARG A 78 14.10 12.21 -2.73
N SER A 79 13.09 11.52 -3.25
CA SER A 79 12.66 11.64 -4.65
C SER A 79 11.66 12.77 -4.90
N ARG A 80 11.32 13.55 -3.86
CA ARG A 80 10.43 14.73 -3.90
C ARG A 80 9.09 14.46 -4.59
N ARG A 81 8.45 13.35 -4.24
CA ARG A 81 7.15 12.96 -4.81
C ARG A 81 6.20 12.46 -3.74
N ARG A 82 4.92 12.47 -4.07
CA ARG A 82 3.89 11.82 -3.29
C ARG A 82 3.60 10.44 -3.85
N LEU A 83 3.82 9.38 -3.07
CA LEU A 83 3.60 8.00 -3.50
C LEU A 83 2.18 7.52 -3.21
N MET A 84 1.57 6.78 -4.14
CA MET A 84 0.25 6.17 -3.95
C MET A 84 0.38 4.79 -3.30
N ILE A 85 0.31 4.74 -1.96
CA ILE A 85 0.56 3.49 -1.23
C ILE A 85 -0.75 2.77 -0.94
N ARG A 86 -0.90 1.56 -1.50
CA ARG A 86 -2.04 0.68 -1.22
C ARG A 86 -1.73 -0.27 -0.09
N LEU A 87 -2.42 -0.08 1.04
CA LEU A 87 -2.31 -0.95 2.20
C LEU A 87 -3.34 -2.09 2.10
N VAL A 88 -2.84 -3.31 1.91
CA VAL A 88 -3.61 -4.56 1.93
C VAL A 88 -3.22 -5.40 3.14
N LYS A 89 -4.02 -6.42 3.48
CA LYS A 89 -3.60 -7.42 4.47
C LYS A 89 -2.55 -8.37 3.88
N GLY A 90 -2.82 -8.94 2.72
CA GLY A 90 -1.99 -9.93 2.04
C GLY A 90 -2.86 -11.04 1.44
N ALA A 91 -2.44 -11.64 0.32
CA ALA A 91 -3.22 -12.63 -0.42
C ALA A 91 -2.60 -14.04 -0.40
N TYR A 92 -1.31 -14.16 -0.06
CA TYR A 92 -0.52 -15.39 -0.24
C TYR A 92 -0.23 -16.14 1.07
N TRP A 93 -1.06 -15.98 2.11
CA TRP A 93 -0.71 -16.44 3.46
C TRP A 93 -0.41 -17.95 3.53
N ASP A 94 -1.26 -18.80 2.96
CA ASP A 94 -1.08 -20.25 2.97
C ASP A 94 0.21 -20.68 2.25
N SER A 95 0.52 -20.04 1.12
CA SER A 95 1.76 -20.27 0.36
C SER A 95 3.00 -19.89 1.16
N GLU A 96 2.97 -18.77 1.87
CA GLU A 96 4.07 -18.30 2.72
C GLU A 96 4.33 -19.24 3.90
N ILE A 97 3.26 -19.73 4.55
CA ILE A 97 3.37 -20.72 5.63
C ILE A 97 3.98 -22.02 5.11
N LYS A 98 3.46 -22.54 3.99
CA LYS A 98 3.96 -23.77 3.36
C LYS A 98 5.44 -23.62 3.00
N ARG A 99 5.80 -22.52 2.34
CA ARG A 99 7.18 -22.26 1.92
C ARG A 99 8.15 -22.24 3.09
N ALA A 100 7.84 -21.46 4.14
CA ALA A 100 8.71 -21.35 5.30
C ALA A 100 8.93 -22.71 6.00
N GLN A 101 7.92 -23.59 6.02
CA GLN A 101 8.04 -24.94 6.56
C GLN A 101 8.87 -25.87 5.67
N MET A 102 8.65 -25.83 4.35
CA MET A 102 9.42 -26.65 3.40
C MET A 102 10.90 -26.27 3.37
N GLU A 103 11.20 -24.97 3.44
CA GLU A 103 12.57 -24.45 3.46
C GLU A 103 13.24 -24.55 4.84
N GLY A 104 12.49 -24.93 5.88
CA GLY A 104 13.04 -25.07 7.24
C GLY A 104 13.57 -23.76 7.84
N LEU A 105 12.93 -22.63 7.50
CA LEU A 105 13.38 -21.31 7.95
C LEU A 105 13.22 -21.15 9.48
N GLU A 106 14.06 -20.30 10.08
CA GLU A 106 14.02 -20.00 11.53
C GLU A 106 12.66 -19.45 11.97
N GLY A 107 11.93 -18.78 11.08
CA GLY A 107 10.58 -18.33 11.36
C GLY A 107 9.81 -17.88 10.12
N TYR A 108 8.54 -17.52 10.35
CA TYR A 108 7.64 -17.08 9.29
C TYR A 108 7.83 -15.59 8.97
N PRO A 109 7.86 -15.20 7.68
CA PRO A 109 7.88 -13.80 7.27
C PRO A 109 6.54 -13.10 7.56
N VAL A 110 5.47 -13.88 7.69
CA VAL A 110 4.10 -13.44 7.97
C VAL A 110 3.65 -13.73 9.40
N TYR A 111 2.65 -13.01 9.89
CA TYR A 111 1.97 -13.36 11.14
C TYR A 111 1.15 -14.63 10.99
N THR A 112 1.19 -15.51 12.00
CA THR A 112 0.47 -16.80 11.98
C THR A 112 -0.97 -16.72 12.52
N ARG A 113 -1.29 -15.66 13.27
CA ARG A 113 -2.66 -15.40 13.75
C ARG A 113 -3.24 -14.18 13.05
N LYS A 114 -4.44 -14.34 12.48
CA LYS A 114 -5.15 -13.27 11.76
C LYS A 114 -5.31 -11.97 12.57
N VAL A 115 -5.49 -12.06 13.90
CA VAL A 115 -5.62 -10.89 14.76
C VAL A 115 -4.36 -10.01 14.76
N TYR A 116 -3.17 -10.59 14.63
CA TYR A 116 -1.93 -9.82 14.56
C TYR A 116 -1.81 -9.07 13.24
N THR A 117 -2.28 -9.66 12.13
CA THR A 117 -2.40 -8.96 10.86
C THR A 117 -3.35 -7.76 10.95
N ASP A 118 -4.47 -7.87 11.67
CA ASP A 118 -5.38 -6.74 11.88
C ASP A 118 -4.73 -5.62 12.72
N VAL A 119 -3.98 -5.97 13.77
CA VAL A 119 -3.22 -5.01 14.59
C VAL A 119 -2.16 -4.30 13.74
N SER A 120 -1.38 -5.06 12.98
CA SER A 120 -0.37 -4.54 12.05
C SER A 120 -1.01 -3.59 11.02
N TYR A 121 -2.14 -3.98 10.42
CA TYR A 121 -2.86 -3.14 9.45
C TYR A 121 -3.24 -1.78 10.03
N LEU A 122 -3.80 -1.76 11.25
CA LEU A 122 -4.17 -0.51 11.92
C LEU A 122 -2.94 0.34 12.30
N ALA A 123 -1.85 -0.29 12.73
CA ALA A 123 -0.61 0.42 13.04
C ALA A 123 0.00 1.05 11.77
N CYS A 124 0.14 0.28 10.70
CA CYS A 124 0.59 0.73 9.39
C CYS A 124 -0.29 1.85 8.83
N ALA A 125 -1.61 1.72 8.94
CA ALA A 125 -2.53 2.74 8.49
C ALA A 125 -2.33 4.08 9.21
N LYS A 126 -2.13 4.07 10.53
CA LYS A 126 -1.81 5.28 11.29
C LYS A 126 -0.51 5.92 10.81
N LYS A 127 0.53 5.12 10.53
CA LYS A 127 1.81 5.62 10.01
C LYS A 127 1.62 6.33 8.67
N LEU A 128 0.87 5.74 7.73
CA LEU A 128 0.61 6.35 6.42
C LEU A 128 -0.22 7.64 6.52
N LEU A 129 -1.20 7.68 7.42
CA LEU A 129 -2.03 8.87 7.64
C LEU A 129 -1.27 10.04 8.28
N ALA A 130 -0.18 9.76 8.99
CA ALA A 130 0.64 10.78 9.65
C ALA A 130 1.50 11.62 8.67
N VAL A 131 1.66 11.17 7.42
CA VAL A 131 2.55 11.78 6.41
C VAL A 131 1.81 12.10 5.09
N PRO A 132 0.71 12.89 5.13
CA PRO A 132 -0.15 13.11 3.97
C PRO A 132 0.54 13.87 2.83
N ASN A 133 1.61 14.62 3.11
CA ASN A 133 2.41 15.33 2.11
C ASN A 133 3.29 14.38 1.26
N LEU A 134 3.71 13.25 1.82
CA LEU A 134 4.61 12.28 1.17
C LEU A 134 3.86 11.07 0.63
N ILE A 135 2.74 10.70 1.26
CA ILE A 135 2.01 9.50 0.89
C ILE A 135 0.54 9.82 0.65
N TYR A 136 0.00 9.18 -0.39
CA TYR A 136 -1.42 9.08 -0.64
C TYR A 136 -1.89 7.66 -0.28
N PRO A 137 -2.46 7.44 0.92
CA PRO A 137 -2.85 6.12 1.36
C PRO A 137 -4.15 5.65 0.69
N GLN A 138 -4.13 4.42 0.16
CA GLN A 138 -5.27 3.71 -0.39
C GLN A 138 -5.54 2.46 0.47
N PHE A 139 -6.65 2.44 1.20
CA PHE A 139 -7.00 1.32 2.08
C PHE A 139 -7.86 0.30 1.34
N ALA A 140 -7.27 -0.86 1.03
CA ALA A 140 -7.98 -1.99 0.44
C ALA A 140 -8.37 -2.98 1.56
N THR A 141 -9.61 -2.86 2.06
CA THR A 141 -10.15 -3.76 3.08
C THR A 141 -11.63 -4.05 2.84
N ILE A 142 -12.01 -5.31 3.00
CA ILE A 142 -13.41 -5.77 2.95
C ILE A 142 -14.04 -5.86 4.35
N THR A 143 -13.27 -5.66 5.42
CA THR A 143 -13.76 -5.85 6.79
C THR A 143 -14.38 -4.57 7.35
N LEU A 144 -15.69 -4.60 7.62
CA LEU A 144 -16.50 -3.48 8.15
C LEU A 144 -15.94 -2.81 9.42
N THR A 145 -15.31 -3.58 10.32
CA THR A 145 -14.73 -3.04 11.56
C THR A 145 -13.55 -2.11 11.31
N HIS A 146 -12.74 -2.35 10.27
CA HIS A 146 -11.68 -1.42 9.87
C HIS A 146 -12.29 -0.13 9.32
N TRP A 147 -13.32 -0.24 8.45
CA TRP A 147 -14.05 0.92 7.92
C TRP A 147 -14.58 1.84 9.01
N ARG A 148 -15.23 1.28 10.03
CA ARG A 148 -15.76 2.06 11.16
C ARG A 148 -14.65 2.83 11.89
N ARG A 149 -13.45 2.26 12.00
CA ARG A 149 -12.30 2.91 12.67
C ARG A 149 -11.64 3.99 11.82
N PHE A 150 -11.65 3.87 10.49
CA PHE A 150 -11.21 4.92 9.58
C PHE A 150 -12.18 6.09 9.49
N ILE A 151 -13.48 5.82 9.41
CA ILE A 151 -14.52 6.86 9.28
C ILE A 151 -14.65 7.68 10.56
N ILE A 152 -14.42 7.09 11.74
CA ILE A 152 -14.47 7.77 13.04
C ILE A 152 -13.14 8.47 13.36
N TRP A 153 -12.11 8.37 12.50
CA TRP A 153 -10.84 9.06 12.73
C TRP A 153 -11.04 10.59 12.64
N PRO A 154 -10.64 11.38 13.66
CA PRO A 154 -11.00 12.79 13.80
C PRO A 154 -10.25 13.75 12.85
N GLY A 155 -9.67 13.26 11.76
CA GLY A 155 -8.93 14.06 10.79
C GLY A 155 -9.70 14.20 9.47
N LYS A 156 -9.80 15.42 8.93
CA LYS A 156 -10.28 15.68 7.56
C LYS A 156 -9.31 15.04 6.55
N ILE A 157 -9.45 13.75 6.28
CA ILE A 157 -8.62 13.02 5.32
C ILE A 157 -9.51 12.51 4.20
N THR A 158 -9.22 12.94 2.98
CA THR A 158 -9.86 12.42 1.76
C THR A 158 -9.37 11.00 1.51
N ILE A 159 -10.11 10.01 2.02
CA ILE A 159 -9.86 8.58 1.78
C ILE A 159 -10.56 8.21 0.47
N ARG A 160 -9.79 7.81 -0.56
CA ARG A 160 -10.39 7.24 -1.78
C ARG A 160 -10.60 5.76 -1.58
N VAL A 161 -11.86 5.40 -1.44
CA VAL A 161 -12.34 4.03 -1.29
C VAL A 161 -12.44 3.42 -2.68
N SER A 162 -11.55 2.48 -3.00
CA SER A 162 -11.69 1.60 -4.16
C SER A 162 -12.40 0.34 -3.69
N THR A 163 -13.71 0.23 -3.95
CA THR A 163 -14.51 -0.96 -3.63
C THR A 163 -15.16 -1.48 -4.90
N ASN A 164 -14.86 -2.72 -5.29
CA ASN A 164 -15.57 -3.47 -6.35
C ASN A 164 -16.95 -3.99 -5.90
N SER A 165 -17.40 -3.66 -4.68
CA SER A 165 -18.70 -4.07 -4.14
C SER A 165 -19.63 -2.86 -4.02
N SER A 166 -20.76 -2.92 -4.72
CA SER A 166 -21.83 -1.90 -4.72
C SER A 166 -22.35 -1.60 -3.30
N ALA A 167 -22.35 -2.59 -2.41
CA ALA A 167 -22.78 -2.43 -1.01
C ALA A 167 -21.81 -1.57 -0.17
N CYS A 168 -20.51 -1.70 -0.39
CA CYS A 168 -19.52 -0.87 0.31
C CYS A 168 -19.53 0.58 -0.19
N THR A 169 -19.69 0.78 -1.51
CA THR A 169 -19.81 2.12 -2.11
C THR A 169 -21.05 2.86 -1.59
N ALA A 170 -22.19 2.16 -1.50
CA ALA A 170 -23.43 2.73 -0.97
C ALA A 170 -23.32 3.14 0.50
N TRP A 171 -22.62 2.36 1.32
CA TRP A 171 -22.43 2.66 2.75
C TRP A 171 -21.42 3.79 2.98
N ALA A 172 -20.31 3.81 2.25
CA ALA A 172 -19.31 4.89 2.29
C ALA A 172 -19.92 6.26 1.92
N ASN A 173 -20.74 6.31 0.86
CA ASN A 173 -21.47 7.52 0.46
C ASN A 173 -22.49 7.99 1.51
N ARG A 174 -23.16 7.05 2.19
CA ARG A 174 -24.14 7.38 3.24
C ARG A 174 -23.48 7.91 4.52
N CYS A 175 -22.25 7.51 4.81
CA CYS A 175 -21.46 8.03 5.93
C CYS A 175 -20.82 9.39 5.64
N MET A 176 -20.35 9.65 4.42
CA MET A 176 -19.79 10.96 4.02
C MET A 176 -20.82 12.09 4.02
N ASN A 177 -22.10 11.78 3.84
CA ASN A 177 -23.20 12.76 3.87
C ASN A 177 -23.78 13.04 5.27
N ARG A 178 -23.21 12.48 6.35
CA ARG A 178 -23.60 12.87 7.71
C ARG A 178 -22.70 13.99 8.19
N SER A 179 -23.21 15.23 8.16
CA SER A 179 -22.63 16.35 8.90
C SER A 179 -22.46 15.96 10.37
N PRO A 180 -21.38 16.40 11.04
CA PRO A 180 -21.20 16.12 12.46
C PRO A 180 -22.37 16.76 13.22
N VAL A 181 -23.10 15.94 13.99
CA VAL A 181 -24.04 16.44 14.99
C VAL A 181 -23.21 17.24 16.00
N LYS A 182 -23.62 18.49 16.23
CA LYS A 182 -23.00 19.42 17.19
C LYS A 182 -22.89 18.83 18.58
#